data_AF-A0A6G0MTA4-F1
#
_entry.id   AF-A0A6G0MTA4-F1
#
_cell.length_a   1.000
_cell.length_b   1.000
_cell.length_c   1.000
_cell.angle_alpha   90.00
_cell.angle_beta   90.00
_cell.angle_gamma   90.00
#
_symmetry.space_group_name_H-M   'P 1'
#
loop_
_entity.id
_entity.type
_entity.pdbx_description
1 polymer ?
#
loop_
_entity_poly.entity_id
_entity_poly.type
_entity_poly.pdbx_seq_one_letter_code
_entity_poly.pdbx_strand_id
1 'polypeptide(L)'
;MVKVELFYGVYVEGIVFSVEIEHNANVKALQEAIFDKKQYNHQCKFDFTMLTLYLARKKEGGGTKWLTDDRHVKNFLRGGISTEYEEMRPTWTLDDEAYFGANFQPRPKQVHVLVELPDLPNKRLRVEIGPRIEMFEGVPQIKIQGVQYVTLPAAFLDKCGYKVSDDVMLYCRREVH
;
A
#
# COMPACT_ATOMS: atom_id res chain seq x y z
N MET A 1 -28.11 -15.72 9.49
CA MET A 1 -27.24 -14.55 9.32
C MET A 1 -27.02 -14.34 7.83
N VAL A 2 -27.16 -13.10 7.35
CA VAL A 2 -27.02 -12.78 5.92
C VAL A 2 -25.57 -12.38 5.67
N LYS A 3 -24.90 -13.05 4.74
CA LYS A 3 -23.56 -12.67 4.30
C LYS A 3 -23.66 -11.70 3.12
N VAL A 4 -22.79 -10.72 3.10
CA VAL A 4 -22.69 -9.73 2.03
C VAL A 4 -21.26 -9.71 1.51
N GLU A 5 -21.13 -9.61 0.18
CA GLU A 5 -19.85 -9.36 -0.47
C GLU A 5 -19.65 -7.86 -0.61
N LEU A 6 -18.62 -7.34 0.05
CA LEU A 6 -18.25 -5.93 -0.01
C LEU A 6 -16.97 -5.77 -0.80
N PHE A 7 -16.81 -4.61 -1.43
CA PHE A 7 -15.61 -4.25 -2.20
C PHE A 7 -14.83 -3.18 -1.45
N TYR A 8 -13.52 -3.39 -1.36
CA TYR A 8 -12.60 -2.60 -0.55
C TYR A 8 -11.55 -1.97 -1.44
N GLY A 9 -11.32 -0.67 -1.30
CA GLY A 9 -10.22 0.04 -1.94
C GLY A 9 -9.11 0.33 -0.93
N VAL A 10 -7.89 -0.11 -1.18
CA VAL A 10 -6.73 0.15 -0.30
C VAL A 10 -6.01 1.41 -0.78
N TYR A 11 -5.94 2.42 0.09
CA TYR A 11 -5.13 3.61 -0.14
C TYR A 11 -3.65 3.25 -0.29
N VAL A 12 -2.89 4.08 -0.99
CA VAL A 12 -1.45 3.90 -1.31
C VAL A 12 -1.19 2.75 -2.30
N GLU A 13 -1.75 1.56 -2.07
CA GLU A 13 -1.58 0.41 -2.97
C GLU A 13 -2.34 0.61 -4.29
N GLY A 14 -3.53 1.22 -4.24
CA GLY A 14 -4.38 1.39 -5.41
C GLY A 14 -5.02 0.08 -5.86
N ILE A 15 -5.36 -0.78 -4.90
CA ILE A 15 -5.92 -2.11 -5.15
C ILE A 15 -7.38 -2.14 -4.68
N VAL A 16 -8.23 -2.79 -5.47
CA VAL A 16 -9.61 -3.12 -5.10
C VAL A 16 -9.74 -4.63 -5.01
N PHE A 17 -10.43 -5.13 -3.99
CA PHE A 17 -10.70 -6.55 -3.78
C PHE A 17 -12.01 -6.74 -3.02
N SER A 18 -12.56 -7.96 -2.99
CA SER A 18 -13.77 -8.27 -2.25
C SER A 18 -13.51 -9.17 -1.03
N VAL A 19 -14.35 -8.99 -0.01
CA VAL A 19 -14.42 -9.82 1.20
C VAL A 19 -15.88 -10.08 1.51
N GLU A 20 -16.20 -11.33 1.76
CA GLU A 20 -17.51 -11.75 2.25
C GLU A 20 -17.52 -11.69 3.78
N ILE A 21 -18.51 -11.02 4.36
CA ILE A 21 -18.67 -10.88 5.81
C ILE A 21 -20.15 -10.95 6.20
N GLU A 22 -20.43 -11.31 7.45
CA GLU A 22 -21.77 -11.23 8.00
C GLU A 22 -22.22 -9.77 8.09
N HIS A 23 -23.44 -9.49 7.62
CA HIS A 23 -23.98 -8.14 7.55
C HIS A 23 -24.17 -7.49 8.92
N ASN A 24 -24.37 -8.28 9.98
CA ASN A 24 -24.47 -7.83 11.36
C ASN A 24 -23.14 -7.90 12.13
N ALA A 25 -22.03 -8.17 11.44
CA ALA A 25 -20.71 -8.14 12.06
C ALA A 25 -20.36 -6.72 12.49
N ASN A 26 -19.41 -6.61 13.44
CA ASN A 26 -18.84 -5.32 13.79
C ASN A 26 -17.70 -4.95 12.84
N VAL A 27 -17.37 -3.66 12.82
CA VAL A 27 -16.25 -3.13 12.03
C VAL A 27 -14.92 -3.76 12.47
N LYS A 28 -14.78 -4.17 13.74
CA LYS A 28 -13.58 -4.91 14.19
C LYS A 28 -13.40 -6.25 13.46
N ALA A 29 -14.44 -7.07 13.37
CA ALA A 29 -14.42 -8.32 12.61
C ALA A 29 -14.15 -8.07 11.13
N LEU A 30 -14.58 -6.91 10.63
CA LEU A 30 -14.27 -6.48 9.27
C LEU A 30 -12.77 -6.17 9.08
N GLN A 31 -12.14 -5.47 10.04
CA GLN A 31 -10.70 -5.24 10.03
C GLN A 31 -9.92 -6.57 10.05
N GLU A 32 -10.31 -7.51 10.91
CA GLU A 32 -9.71 -8.86 11.00
C GLU A 32 -9.83 -9.59 9.65
N ALA A 33 -11.02 -9.63 9.06
CA ALA A 33 -11.26 -10.30 7.79
C ALA A 33 -10.43 -9.72 6.63
N ILE A 34 -10.28 -8.40 6.57
CA ILE A 34 -9.43 -7.73 5.58
C ILE A 34 -7.95 -8.11 5.79
N PHE A 35 -7.51 -8.06 7.05
CA PHE A 35 -6.14 -8.32 7.44
C PHE A 35 -5.71 -9.75 7.09
N ASP A 36 -6.57 -10.72 7.38
CA ASP A 36 -6.38 -12.13 7.02
C ASP A 36 -6.42 -12.35 5.52
N LYS A 37 -7.40 -11.77 4.81
CA LYS A 37 -7.54 -11.92 3.36
C LYS A 37 -6.30 -11.44 2.61
N LYS A 38 -5.70 -10.34 3.06
CA LYS A 38 -4.49 -9.76 2.48
C LYS A 38 -3.19 -10.38 2.98
N GLN A 39 -3.27 -11.27 3.97
CA GLN A 39 -2.11 -11.90 4.60
C GLN A 39 -1.15 -10.84 5.15
N TYR A 40 -1.69 -9.74 5.68
CA TYR A 40 -0.88 -8.68 6.31
C TYR A 40 -0.19 -9.19 7.58
N ASN A 41 -0.76 -10.20 8.24
CA ASN A 41 -0.14 -10.95 9.34
C ASN A 41 1.27 -11.48 9.01
N HIS A 42 1.52 -11.86 7.75
CA HIS A 42 2.81 -12.38 7.30
C HIS A 42 3.72 -11.31 6.69
N GLN A 43 3.13 -10.22 6.20
CA GLN A 43 3.84 -9.20 5.41
C GLN A 43 4.16 -7.93 6.19
N CYS A 44 3.47 -7.68 7.31
CA CYS A 44 3.50 -6.43 8.03
C CYS A 44 3.65 -6.63 9.54
N LYS A 45 4.25 -5.64 10.21
CA LYS A 45 4.51 -5.64 11.66
C LYS A 45 3.44 -4.88 12.46
N PHE A 46 2.22 -4.80 11.94
CA PHE A 46 1.10 -4.11 12.60
C PHE A 46 -0.08 -5.06 12.76
N ASP A 47 -0.95 -4.74 13.71
CA ASP A 47 -2.15 -5.51 14.04
C ASP A 47 -3.36 -5.01 13.22
N PHE A 48 -4.33 -5.87 12.94
CA PHE A 48 -5.57 -5.51 12.22
C PHE A 48 -6.29 -4.29 12.82
N THR A 49 -6.18 -4.08 14.13
CA THR A 49 -6.73 -2.92 14.84
C THR A 49 -6.15 -1.58 14.40
N MET A 50 -4.98 -1.59 13.74
CA MET A 50 -4.34 -0.40 13.20
C MET A 50 -4.86 -0.01 11.81
N LEU A 51 -5.72 -0.82 11.19
CA LEU A 51 -6.36 -0.47 9.92
C LEU A 51 -7.46 0.56 10.15
N THR A 52 -7.39 1.72 9.50
CA THR A 52 -8.49 2.69 9.54
C THR A 52 -9.43 2.45 8.35
N LEU A 53 -10.72 2.26 8.63
CA LEU A 53 -11.73 1.98 7.62
C LEU A 53 -12.62 3.19 7.42
N TYR A 54 -12.97 3.48 6.17
CA TYR A 54 -13.88 4.56 5.82
C TYR A 54 -15.01 4.05 4.94
N LEU A 55 -16.20 4.63 5.09
CA LEU A 55 -17.30 4.39 4.15
C LEU A 55 -16.96 5.05 2.82
N ALA A 56 -16.96 4.28 1.74
CA ALA A 56 -16.65 4.77 0.40
C ALA A 56 -17.84 5.50 -0.25
N ARG A 57 -18.64 6.24 0.54
CA ARG A 57 -19.75 7.07 0.05
C ARG A 57 -19.59 8.49 0.54
N LYS A 58 -20.01 9.45 -0.28
CA LYS A 58 -20.03 10.86 0.09
C LYS A 58 -21.32 11.54 -0.33
N LYS A 59 -21.60 12.68 0.28
CA LYS A 59 -22.73 13.52 -0.09
C LYS A 59 -22.42 14.20 -1.43
N GLU A 60 -23.25 13.94 -2.43
CA GLU A 60 -23.15 14.52 -3.76
C GLU A 60 -24.56 14.84 -4.27
N GLY A 61 -24.80 16.09 -4.69
CA GLY A 61 -26.05 16.48 -5.36
C GLY A 61 -27.34 16.21 -4.57
N GLY A 62 -27.32 16.40 -3.24
CA GLY A 62 -28.49 16.18 -2.37
C GLY A 62 -28.75 14.73 -1.96
N GLY A 63 -27.91 13.79 -2.40
CA GLY A 63 -27.95 12.39 -1.98
C GLY A 63 -26.59 11.88 -1.51
N THR A 64 -26.54 10.61 -1.15
CA THR A 64 -25.30 9.91 -0.81
C THR A 64 -24.97 8.92 -1.91
N LYS A 65 -23.74 8.98 -2.45
CA LYS A 65 -23.32 8.15 -3.57
C LYS A 65 -22.05 7.37 -3.24
N TRP A 66 -22.08 6.08 -3.55
CA TRP A 66 -20.92 5.18 -3.45
C TRP A 66 -19.85 5.53 -4.50
N LEU A 67 -18.60 5.30 -4.13
CA LEU A 67 -17.46 5.40 -5.02
C LEU A 67 -17.60 4.34 -6.12
N THR A 68 -17.49 4.78 -7.37
CA THR A 68 -17.58 3.90 -8.53
C THR A 68 -16.21 3.26 -8.79
N ASP A 69 -16.19 1.95 -9.00
CA ASP A 69 -15.00 1.22 -9.45
C ASP A 69 -14.82 1.42 -10.96
N ASP A 70 -14.30 2.59 -11.33
CA ASP A 70 -14.00 2.97 -12.70
C ASP A 70 -12.49 3.00 -12.97
N ARG A 71 -12.11 3.38 -14.19
CA ARG A 71 -10.69 3.49 -14.59
C ARG A 71 -9.87 4.50 -13.75
N HIS A 72 -10.53 5.39 -13.02
CA HIS A 72 -9.91 6.43 -12.20
C HIS A 72 -9.73 6.00 -10.75
N VAL A 73 -10.46 4.99 -10.26
CA VAL A 73 -10.43 4.57 -8.85
C VAL A 73 -9.01 4.20 -8.37
N LYS A 74 -8.21 3.53 -9.21
CA LYS A 74 -6.84 3.15 -8.86
C LYS A 74 -5.93 4.36 -8.67
N ASN A 75 -6.11 5.39 -9.50
CA ASN A 75 -5.35 6.63 -9.39
C ASN A 75 -5.80 7.44 -8.17
N PHE A 76 -7.11 7.46 -7.90
CA PHE A 76 -7.68 8.07 -6.70
C PHE A 76 -7.08 7.44 -5.42
N LEU A 77 -7.11 6.11 -5.30
CA LEU A 77 -6.55 5.39 -4.15
C LEU A 77 -5.03 5.61 -3.96
N ARG A 78 -4.30 5.87 -5.05
CA ARG A 78 -2.86 6.22 -5.01
C ARG A 78 -2.60 7.69 -4.72
N GLY A 79 -3.62 8.54 -4.83
CA GLY A 79 -3.52 10.00 -4.67
C GLY A 79 -3.36 10.46 -3.23
N GLY A 80 -3.55 9.56 -2.25
CA GLY A 80 -3.51 9.86 -0.82
C GLY A 80 -4.86 9.60 -0.16
N ILE A 81 -4.89 9.75 1.17
CA ILE A 81 -6.10 9.55 1.98
C ILE A 81 -6.99 10.77 1.81
N SER A 82 -8.26 10.55 1.44
CA SER A 82 -9.25 11.61 1.34
C SER A 82 -9.96 11.82 2.68
N THR A 83 -10.08 13.08 3.10
CA THR A 83 -10.78 13.48 4.32
C THR A 83 -12.29 13.63 4.14
N GLU A 84 -12.82 13.38 2.93
CA GLU A 84 -14.25 13.52 2.61
C GLU A 84 -15.10 12.31 3.03
N TYR A 85 -14.45 11.19 3.36
CA TYR A 85 -15.11 9.93 3.70
C TYR A 85 -15.19 9.74 5.20
N GLU A 86 -16.31 9.18 5.65
CA GLU A 86 -16.59 8.99 7.07
C GLU A 86 -15.85 7.77 7.62
N GLU A 87 -15.12 7.95 8.72
CA GLU A 87 -14.42 6.88 9.43
C GLU A 87 -15.40 5.94 10.13
N MET A 88 -15.19 4.64 9.97
CA MET A 88 -15.98 3.60 10.61
C MET A 88 -15.45 3.29 12.01
N ARG A 89 -16.34 3.23 12.99
CA ARG A 89 -16.03 2.93 14.38
C ARG A 89 -15.95 1.42 14.60
N PRO A 90 -14.84 0.89 15.15
CA PRO A 90 -14.65 -0.56 15.35
C PRO A 90 -15.76 -1.26 16.15
N THR A 91 -16.43 -0.53 17.04
CA THR A 91 -17.47 -1.05 17.93
C THR A 91 -18.86 -1.10 17.30
N TRP A 92 -19.07 -0.45 16.16
CA TRP A 92 -20.37 -0.36 15.49
C TRP A 92 -20.56 -1.55 14.55
N THR A 93 -21.82 -1.90 14.28
CA THR A 93 -22.19 -2.98 13.38
C THR A 93 -22.40 -2.47 11.96
N LEU A 94 -22.15 -3.32 10.98
CA LEU A 94 -22.28 -2.95 9.56
C LEU A 94 -23.75 -2.67 9.18
N ASP A 95 -24.70 -3.34 9.82
CA ASP A 95 -26.14 -3.17 9.63
C ASP A 95 -26.73 -1.92 10.29
N ASP A 96 -25.92 -1.13 10.98
CA ASP A 96 -26.32 0.18 11.49
C ASP A 96 -26.73 1.12 10.33
N GLU A 97 -27.79 1.89 10.53
CA GLU A 97 -28.32 2.85 9.53
C GLU A 97 -27.28 3.92 9.13
N ALA A 98 -26.37 4.27 10.04
CA ALA A 98 -25.26 5.17 9.72
C ALA A 98 -24.29 4.57 8.70
N TYR A 99 -24.25 3.23 8.57
CA TYR A 99 -23.39 2.50 7.64
C TYR A 99 -24.20 1.93 6.47
N PHE A 100 -24.38 0.62 6.42
CA PHE A 100 -25.04 -0.05 5.31
C PHE A 100 -26.56 -0.07 5.50
N GLY A 101 -27.02 -0.12 6.76
CA GLY A 101 -28.43 -0.28 7.12
C GLY A 101 -28.93 -1.70 6.86
N ALA A 102 -29.98 -2.12 7.55
CA ALA A 102 -30.47 -3.50 7.55
C ALA A 102 -30.81 -4.07 6.15
N ASN A 103 -31.17 -3.21 5.19
CA ASN A 103 -31.62 -3.58 3.85
C ASN A 103 -30.56 -3.39 2.76
N PHE A 104 -29.28 -3.30 3.15
CA PHE A 104 -28.21 -3.08 2.19
C PHE A 104 -28.08 -4.22 1.19
N GLN A 105 -27.94 -3.85 -0.09
CA GLN A 105 -27.63 -4.78 -1.17
C GLN A 105 -26.44 -4.24 -1.96
N PRO A 106 -25.27 -4.90 -1.90
CA PRO A 106 -24.10 -4.47 -2.65
C PRO A 106 -24.39 -4.55 -4.15
N ARG A 107 -24.02 -3.50 -4.89
CA ARG A 107 -24.14 -3.46 -6.35
C ARG A 107 -22.77 -3.69 -6.99
N PRO A 108 -22.72 -4.34 -8.16
CA PRO A 108 -21.46 -4.49 -8.89
C PRO A 108 -20.90 -3.13 -9.30
N LYS A 109 -19.57 -3.06 -9.44
CA LYS A 109 -18.80 -1.86 -9.84
C LYS A 109 -18.86 -0.70 -8.83
N GLN A 110 -19.09 -1.01 -7.56
CA GLN A 110 -19.04 -0.03 -6.46
C GLN A 110 -18.00 -0.46 -5.44
N VAL A 111 -17.20 0.51 -4.98
CA VAL A 111 -16.37 0.36 -3.79
C VAL A 111 -17.21 0.79 -2.59
N HIS A 112 -17.17 -0.01 -1.54
CA HIS A 112 -18.02 0.14 -0.36
C HIS A 112 -17.24 0.64 0.85
N VAL A 113 -15.99 0.19 0.99
CA VAL A 113 -15.11 0.56 2.10
C VAL A 113 -13.74 0.97 1.55
N LEU A 114 -13.15 2.00 2.14
CA LEU A 114 -11.78 2.42 1.89
C LEU A 114 -10.93 2.00 3.09
N VAL A 115 -9.77 1.43 2.80
CA VAL A 115 -8.83 0.90 3.80
C VAL A 115 -7.59 1.78 3.77
N GLU A 116 -7.34 2.45 4.87
CA GLU A 116 -6.06 3.07 5.15
C GLU A 116 -5.21 2.10 5.96
N LEU A 117 -4.00 1.87 5.45
CA LEU A 117 -2.98 1.18 6.20
C LEU A 117 -2.36 2.20 7.17
N PRO A 118 -2.04 1.81 8.42
CA PRO A 118 -1.26 2.68 9.30
C PRO A 118 0.02 3.06 8.57
N ASP A 119 0.64 4.20 8.93
CA ASP A 119 1.92 4.67 8.37
C ASP A 119 2.98 3.55 8.40
N LEU A 120 2.93 2.70 7.38
CA LEU A 120 4.02 1.86 6.97
C LEU A 120 5.03 2.89 6.47
N PRO A 121 6.26 2.90 6.99
CA PRO A 121 7.28 3.84 6.56
C PRO A 121 7.24 3.84 5.03
N ASN A 122 6.81 4.99 4.50
CA ASN A 122 6.34 5.16 3.14
C ASN A 122 7.12 4.24 2.19
N LYS A 123 6.49 3.46 1.30
CA LYS A 123 7.23 2.87 0.15
C LYS A 123 7.73 3.96 -0.83
N ARG A 124 7.51 5.24 -0.50
CA ARG A 124 8.23 6.41 -1.04
C ARG A 124 9.43 6.86 -0.20
N LEU A 125 9.85 6.08 0.80
CA LEU A 125 11.24 6.02 1.19
C LEU A 125 11.98 5.46 -0.02
N ARG A 126 12.54 6.38 -0.80
CA ARG A 126 13.89 6.18 -1.30
C ARG A 126 14.70 5.53 -0.17
N VAL A 127 14.93 4.23 -0.28
CA VAL A 127 16.03 3.48 0.35
C VAL A 127 16.19 3.71 1.86
N GLU A 128 15.36 3.07 2.70
CA GLU A 128 15.75 2.75 4.09
C GLU A 128 15.53 1.28 4.48
N ILE A 129 15.22 0.43 3.50
CA ILE A 129 15.63 -0.98 3.52
C ILE A 129 16.57 -1.19 2.34
N GLY A 130 17.60 -0.34 2.25
CA GLY A 130 18.85 -0.85 1.71
C GLY A 130 19.37 -1.90 2.71
N PRO A 131 20.02 -2.98 2.26
CA PRO A 131 20.88 -3.72 3.18
C PRO A 131 21.72 -2.70 3.92
N ARG A 132 21.83 -2.81 5.25
CA ARG A 132 22.68 -1.93 6.07
C ARG A 132 24.04 -1.88 5.36
N ILE A 133 24.38 -0.73 4.77
CA ILE A 133 25.63 -0.59 4.03
C ILE A 133 26.71 -0.50 5.10
N GLU A 134 27.19 -1.66 5.54
CA GLU A 134 28.37 -1.74 6.36
C GLU A 134 29.56 -1.41 5.47
N MET A 135 30.32 -0.38 5.84
CA MET A 135 31.57 -0.07 5.16
C MET A 135 32.49 -1.29 5.30
N PHE A 136 32.77 -1.94 4.18
CA PHE A 136 33.69 -3.06 4.18
C PHE A 136 35.11 -2.51 4.32
N GLU A 137 35.78 -2.81 5.43
CA GLU A 137 37.18 -2.42 5.63
C GLU A 137 38.04 -3.01 4.51
N GLY A 138 38.90 -2.17 3.91
CA GLY A 138 39.76 -2.57 2.79
C GLY A 138 39.10 -2.55 1.40
N VAL A 139 38.00 -1.81 1.23
CA VAL A 139 37.47 -1.42 -0.10
C VAL A 139 37.95 0.00 -0.46
N PRO A 140 38.63 0.19 -1.60
CA PRO A 140 39.07 1.52 -2.03
C PRO A 140 37.88 2.41 -2.37
N GLN A 141 37.89 3.66 -1.90
CA GLN A 141 36.88 4.65 -2.28
C GLN A 141 37.04 5.03 -3.75
N ILE A 142 35.99 4.81 -4.54
CA ILE A 142 35.97 5.13 -5.95
C ILE A 142 35.52 6.58 -6.12
N LYS A 143 36.40 7.44 -6.63
CA LYS A 143 36.08 8.85 -6.91
C LYS A 143 35.36 8.95 -8.26
N ILE A 144 34.11 9.41 -8.23
CA ILE A 144 33.24 9.52 -9.41
C ILE A 144 33.01 10.96 -9.90
N GLN A 145 33.59 11.97 -9.22
CA GLN A 145 33.38 13.38 -9.59
C GLN A 145 34.20 13.76 -10.83
N GLY A 146 33.52 14.25 -11.87
CA GLY A 146 34.14 14.82 -13.07
C GLY A 146 34.73 13.80 -14.06
N VAL A 147 34.55 12.50 -13.84
CA VAL A 147 35.07 11.43 -14.70
C VAL A 147 34.01 10.89 -15.65
N GLN A 148 34.41 10.60 -16.89
CA GLN A 148 33.54 10.01 -17.91
C GLN A 148 33.48 8.48 -17.80
N TYR A 149 34.54 7.88 -17.25
CA TYR A 149 34.65 6.44 -17.00
C TYR A 149 35.20 6.20 -15.60
N VAL A 150 34.73 5.11 -14.99
CA VAL A 150 35.15 4.66 -13.66
C VAL A 150 35.56 3.19 -13.77
N THR A 151 36.77 2.88 -13.34
CA THR A 151 37.27 1.50 -13.32
C THR A 151 36.99 0.86 -11.97
N LEU A 152 36.35 -0.30 -11.98
CA LEU A 152 36.12 -1.18 -10.85
C LEU A 152 37.15 -2.31 -10.87
N PRO A 153 38.05 -2.40 -9.87
CA PRO A 153 39.01 -3.48 -9.80
C PRO A 153 38.33 -4.85 -9.70
N ALA A 154 38.86 -5.87 -10.39
CA ALA A 154 38.34 -7.24 -10.30
C ALA A 154 38.29 -7.75 -8.85
N ALA A 155 39.29 -7.40 -8.03
CA ALA A 155 39.33 -7.75 -6.61
C ALA A 155 38.20 -7.14 -5.77
N PHE A 156 37.64 -5.98 -6.19
CA PHE A 156 36.46 -5.40 -5.55
C PHE A 156 35.20 -6.16 -5.95
N LEU A 157 35.09 -6.51 -7.23
CA LEU A 157 33.96 -7.26 -7.78
C LEU A 157 33.85 -8.67 -7.18
N ASP A 158 34.98 -9.34 -6.97
CA ASP A 158 35.05 -10.66 -6.33
C ASP A 158 34.51 -10.61 -4.89
N LYS A 159 34.89 -9.59 -4.11
CA LYS A 159 34.33 -9.35 -2.76
C LYS A 159 32.82 -9.08 -2.77
N CYS A 160 32.28 -8.56 -3.88
CA CYS A 160 30.86 -8.35 -4.09
C CYS A 160 30.13 -9.57 -4.68
N GLY A 161 30.81 -10.71 -4.86
CA GLY A 161 30.24 -11.94 -5.40
C GLY A 161 30.23 -12.02 -6.93
N TYR A 162 30.87 -11.08 -7.62
CA TYR A 162 31.01 -11.08 -9.08
C TYR A 162 32.36 -11.66 -9.47
N LYS A 163 32.35 -12.86 -10.07
CA LYS A 163 33.57 -13.50 -10.59
C LYS A 163 33.93 -12.93 -11.96
N VAL A 164 34.69 -11.85 -11.97
CA VAL A 164 35.21 -11.23 -13.20
C VAL A 164 36.72 -11.38 -13.21
N SER A 165 37.29 -11.79 -14.35
CA SER A 165 38.74 -11.99 -14.49
C SER A 165 39.52 -10.67 -14.62
N ASP A 166 38.86 -9.64 -15.15
CA ASP A 166 39.45 -8.34 -15.45
C ASP A 166 38.66 -7.19 -14.80
N ASP A 167 39.29 -6.02 -14.74
CA ASP A 167 38.69 -4.80 -14.25
C ASP A 167 37.52 -4.33 -15.16
N VAL A 168 36.46 -3.81 -14.56
CA VAL A 168 35.26 -3.35 -15.28
C VAL A 168 35.24 -1.83 -15.39
N MET A 169 35.13 -1.29 -16.60
CA MET A 169 34.92 0.14 -16.82
C MET A 169 33.45 0.48 -16.95
N LEU A 170 32.96 1.38 -16.08
CA LEU A 170 31.61 1.92 -16.12
C LEU A 170 31.63 3.32 -16.76
N TYR A 171 30.70 3.58 -17.66
CA TYR A 171 30.50 4.90 -18.24
C TYR A 171 29.58 5.75 -17.36
N CYS A 172 30.05 6.93 -16.96
CA CYS A 172 29.26 7.88 -16.18
C CYS A 172 28.44 8.77 -17.11
N ARG A 173 27.13 8.50 -17.20
CA ARG A 173 26.21 9.35 -17.95
C ARG A 173 26.07 10.70 -17.22
N ARG A 174 26.30 11.81 -17.94
CA ARG A 174 26.06 13.16 -17.42
C ARG A 174 24.57 13.35 -17.13
N GLU A 175 24.24 13.91 -15.96
CA GLU A 175 22.87 14.25 -15.60
C GLU A 175 22.30 15.22 -16.65
N VAL A 176 21.23 14.77 -17.32
CA VAL A 176 20.45 15.63 -18.22
C VAL A 176 19.58 16.50 -17.31
N HIS A 177 19.82 17.82 -17.35
CA HIS A 177 19.09 18.82 -16.55
C HIS A 177 17.60 18.85 -16.89
#